data_AF-A0A377F4X4-F1
#
_entry.id   AF-A0A377F4X4-F1
#
_cell.length_a   1.000
_cell.length_b   1.000
_cell.length_c   1.000
_cell.angle_alpha   90.00
_cell.angle_beta   90.00
_cell.angle_gamma   90.00
#
_symmetry.space_group_name_H-M   'P 1'
#
loop_
_entity.id
_entity.type
_entity.pdbx_description
1 polymer ?
#
loop_
_entity_poly.entity_id
_entity_poly.type
_entity_poly.pdbx_seq_one_letter_code
_entity_poly.pdbx_strand_id
1 'polypeptide(L)'
;MEKVNELARPQDTNFQDEMVEQYGRVRRFLPALLRDLHFRAAPDGEHTLAAIHYLAELNGSKKRILDDAPEHIISGPWKRLVYDAEGRIQRAGYSLCLLERLQDALRRRDIWLENSDRWGDPRQKLLRGRNGRRSGFQCAGHWSPHQWQ
;
A
#
# COMPACT_ATOMS: atom_id res chain seq x y z
N MET A 1 -36.66 18.35 26.06
CA MET A 1 -35.59 18.00 27.02
C MET A 1 -35.28 16.54 26.80
N GLU A 2 -34.45 16.21 25.81
CA GLU A 2 -34.05 14.82 25.55
C GLU A 2 -32.52 14.76 25.66
N LYS A 3 -32.07 14.01 26.66
CA LYS A 3 -30.69 13.94 27.14
C LYS A 3 -30.12 12.59 26.69
N VAL A 4 -28.91 12.67 26.15
CA VAL A 4 -27.86 11.65 26.17
C VAL A 4 -28.03 10.45 25.24
N ASN A 5 -27.24 10.45 24.16
CA ASN A 5 -26.55 9.23 23.74
C ASN A 5 -25.06 9.56 23.57
N GLU A 6 -24.38 9.56 24.70
CA GLU A 6 -22.93 9.66 24.80
C GLU A 6 -22.38 8.28 24.40
N LEU A 7 -21.99 8.14 23.13
CA LEU A 7 -21.29 6.97 22.60
C LEU A 7 -19.85 6.94 23.13
N ALA A 8 -19.70 6.76 24.44
CA ALA A 8 -18.42 6.46 25.05
C ALA A 8 -18.09 5.00 24.75
N ARG A 9 -17.34 4.78 23.65
CA ARG A 9 -16.60 3.53 23.41
C ARG A 9 -15.74 3.23 24.64
N PRO A 10 -15.71 2.00 25.19
CA PRO A 10 -14.72 1.62 26.20
C PRO A 10 -13.34 1.69 25.54
N GLN A 11 -12.51 2.59 26.03
CA GLN A 11 -11.22 2.95 25.45
C GLN A 11 -10.16 2.05 26.07
N ASP A 12 -9.44 1.31 25.22
CA ASP A 12 -8.02 0.93 25.35
C ASP A 12 -7.70 -0.55 25.11
N THR A 13 -8.45 -1.53 25.64
CA THR A 13 -8.05 -2.96 25.45
C THR A 13 -8.30 -3.47 24.03
N ASN A 14 -9.49 -3.21 23.47
CA ASN A 14 -9.86 -3.73 22.14
C ASN A 14 -9.03 -3.15 20.98
N PHE A 15 -8.55 -1.92 21.12
CA PHE A 15 -7.86 -1.21 20.04
C PHE A 15 -6.45 -1.75 19.81
N GLN A 16 -5.73 -2.10 20.88
CA GLN A 16 -4.39 -2.68 20.78
C GLN A 16 -4.44 -4.08 20.16
N ASP A 17 -5.41 -4.89 20.57
CA ASP A 17 -5.61 -6.23 20.00
C ASP A 17 -6.00 -6.17 18.52
N GLU A 18 -6.92 -5.27 18.15
CA GLU A 18 -7.30 -5.03 16.75
C GLU A 18 -6.09 -4.60 15.91
N MET A 19 -5.26 -3.71 16.45
CA MET A 19 -4.03 -3.26 15.77
C MET A 19 -3.04 -4.41 15.57
N VAL A 20 -2.82 -5.25 16.58
CA VAL A 20 -1.92 -6.41 16.48
C VAL A 20 -2.42 -7.39 15.42
N GLU A 21 -3.73 -7.62 15.36
CA GLU A 21 -4.33 -8.50 14.36
C GLU A 21 -4.17 -7.93 12.93
N GLN A 22 -4.54 -6.66 12.73
CA GLN A 22 -4.41 -5.99 11.44
C GLN A 22 -2.95 -5.97 10.98
N TYR A 23 -2.03 -5.57 11.87
CA TYR A 23 -0.61 -5.54 11.54
C TYR A 23 -0.03 -6.93 11.32
N GLY A 24 -0.49 -7.96 12.04
CA GLY A 24 -0.07 -9.34 11.86
C GLY A 24 -0.30 -9.85 10.44
N ARG A 25 -1.46 -9.54 9.85
CA ARG A 25 -1.77 -9.85 8.45
C ARG A 25 -0.87 -9.08 7.50
N VAL A 26 -0.74 -7.77 7.72
CA VAL A 26 0.03 -6.83 6.88
C VAL A 26 1.51 -7.17 6.84
N ARG A 27 2.13 -7.40 8.01
CA ARG A 27 3.55 -7.67 8.16
C ARG A 27 4.02 -8.88 7.34
N ARG A 28 3.15 -9.85 7.08
CA ARG A 28 3.49 -11.08 6.35
C ARG A 28 3.68 -10.85 4.85
N PHE A 29 2.91 -9.95 4.23
CA PHE A 29 2.93 -9.74 2.78
C PHE A 29 3.50 -8.38 2.36
N LEU A 30 3.38 -7.35 3.21
CA LEU A 30 3.79 -5.99 2.88
C LEU A 30 5.25 -5.90 2.39
N PRO A 31 6.24 -6.55 3.03
CA PRO A 31 7.62 -6.40 2.59
C PRO A 31 7.89 -7.00 1.21
N ALA A 32 7.22 -8.11 0.86
CA ALA A 32 7.31 -8.69 -0.48
C ALA A 32 6.63 -7.79 -1.51
N LEU A 33 5.44 -7.27 -1.18
CA LEU A 33 4.68 -6.35 -2.03
C LEU A 33 5.49 -5.09 -2.37
N LEU A 34 6.10 -4.43 -1.38
CA LEU A 34 6.86 -3.19 -1.60
C LEU A 34 8.17 -3.41 -2.39
N ARG A 35 8.73 -4.62 -2.33
CA ARG A 35 9.97 -4.98 -3.05
C ARG A 35 9.69 -5.42 -4.49
N ASP A 36 8.70 -6.29 -4.68
CA ASP A 36 8.48 -6.99 -5.94
C ASP A 36 7.65 -6.17 -6.93
N LEU A 37 6.95 -5.14 -6.45
CA LEU A 37 6.13 -4.27 -7.29
C LEU A 37 6.85 -2.97 -7.61
N HIS A 38 6.90 -2.62 -8.90
CA HIS A 38 7.47 -1.37 -9.37
C HIS A 38 6.40 -0.27 -9.42
N PHE A 39 6.38 0.55 -8.36
CA PHE A 39 5.48 1.69 -8.24
C PHE A 39 6.04 2.92 -8.96
N ARG A 40 5.15 3.68 -9.58
CA ARG A 40 5.41 5.02 -10.12
C ARG A 40 4.33 5.97 -9.61
N ALA A 41 4.65 7.26 -9.56
CA ALA A 41 3.77 8.28 -9.03
C ALA A 41 3.60 9.47 -9.98
N ALA A 42 2.42 10.09 -9.91
CA ALA A 42 2.19 11.47 -10.31
C ALA A 42 2.65 12.40 -9.15
N PRO A 43 2.72 13.73 -9.37
CA PRO A 43 3.15 14.67 -8.32
C PRO A 43 2.41 14.48 -6.98
N ASP A 44 1.08 14.32 -7.02
CA ASP A 44 0.25 14.07 -5.82
C ASP A 44 0.56 12.76 -5.08
N GLY A 45 1.22 11.80 -5.74
CA GLY A 45 1.57 10.50 -5.20
C GLY A 45 3.01 10.41 -4.66
N GLU A 46 3.83 11.44 -4.84
CA GLU A 46 5.27 11.40 -4.53
C GLU A 46 5.55 11.09 -3.05
N HIS A 47 4.79 11.71 -2.13
CA HIS A 47 4.95 11.44 -0.70
C HIS A 47 4.64 9.98 -0.33
N THR A 48 3.63 9.39 -0.98
CA THR A 48 3.31 7.96 -0.75
C THR A 48 4.37 7.07 -1.37
N LEU A 49 4.90 7.41 -2.54
CA LEU A 49 5.99 6.67 -3.18
C LEU A 49 7.28 6.72 -2.34
N ALA A 50 7.63 7.87 -1.77
CA ALA A 50 8.77 8.00 -0.86
C ALA A 50 8.63 7.07 0.36
N ALA A 51 7.44 7.01 0.96
CA ALA A 51 7.17 6.11 2.09
C ALA A 51 7.22 4.62 1.71
N ILE A 52 6.80 4.26 0.48
CA ILE A 52 6.97 2.91 -0.07
C ILE A 52 8.44 2.54 -0.13
N HIS A 53 9.28 3.40 -0.73
CA HIS A 53 10.72 3.16 -0.85
C HIS A 53 11.39 3.04 0.52
N TYR A 54 11.07 3.94 1.44
CA TYR A 54 11.58 3.90 2.81
C TYR A 54 11.28 2.55 3.50
N LEU A 55 10.03 2.05 3.45
CA LEU A 55 9.71 0.76 4.06
C LEU A 55 10.29 -0.44 3.30
N ALA A 56 10.48 -0.32 1.98
CA ALA A 56 11.11 -1.36 1.16
C ALA A 56 12.60 -1.51 1.49
N GLU A 57 13.31 -0.41 1.75
CA GLU A 57 14.71 -0.43 2.19
C GLU A 57 14.88 -1.07 3.58
N LEU A 58 13.88 -0.90 4.45
CA LEU A 58 13.83 -1.54 5.77
C LEU A 58 13.32 -3.00 5.74
N ASN A 59 13.22 -3.62 4.57
CA ASN A 59 12.80 -5.01 4.45
C ASN A 59 13.80 -5.93 5.19
N GLY A 60 13.27 -6.91 5.94
CA GLY A 60 14.06 -7.80 6.80
C GLY A 60 14.47 -7.20 8.16
N SER A 61 14.43 -5.87 8.33
CA SER A 61 14.67 -5.25 9.63
C SER A 61 13.55 -5.56 10.61
N LYS A 62 13.91 -5.92 11.85
CA LYS A 62 12.96 -6.14 12.96
C LYS A 62 12.76 -4.88 13.83
N LYS A 63 13.29 -3.72 13.39
CA LYS A 63 13.12 -2.45 14.11
C LYS A 63 11.63 -2.15 14.31
N ARG A 64 11.25 -1.90 15.57
CA ARG A 64 9.88 -1.49 15.96
C ARG A 64 9.68 0.01 15.83
N ILE A 65 10.72 0.78 16.11
CA ILE A 65 10.76 2.23 15.95
C ILE A 65 11.47 2.54 14.64
N LEU A 66 10.91 3.48 13.90
CA LEU A 66 11.41 3.95 12.62
C LEU A 66 12.17 5.27 12.83
N ASP A 67 13.35 5.34 12.23
CA ASP A 67 14.22 6.51 12.26
C ASP A 67 14.06 7.25 10.91
N ASP A 68 13.84 8.56 10.94
CA ASP A 68 13.73 9.41 9.73
C ASP A 68 12.63 8.99 8.74
N ALA A 69 11.51 8.46 9.24
CA ALA A 69 10.40 8.04 8.37
C ALA A 69 9.66 9.23 7.74
N PRO A 70 9.30 9.19 6.43
CA PRO A 70 8.55 10.26 5.79
C PRO A 70 7.19 10.53 6.47
N GLU A 71 7.03 11.71 7.05
CA GLU A 71 5.84 12.03 7.87
C GLU A 71 4.66 12.58 7.07
N HIS A 72 4.87 13.03 5.83
CA HIS A 72 3.84 13.66 4.99
C HIS A 72 2.61 12.77 4.75
N ILE A 73 2.75 11.44 4.83
CA ILE A 73 1.65 10.50 4.66
C ILE A 73 0.77 10.36 5.92
N ILE A 74 1.25 10.84 7.08
CA ILE A 74 0.61 10.67 8.37
C ILE A 74 -0.48 11.74 8.54
N SER A 75 -1.73 11.36 8.30
CA SER A 75 -2.88 12.24 8.54
C SER A 75 -3.31 12.23 10.00
N GLY A 76 -4.11 13.23 10.40
CA GLY A 76 -4.57 13.42 11.79
C GLY A 76 -5.09 12.15 12.49
N PRO A 77 -5.98 11.35 11.86
CA PRO A 77 -6.50 10.11 12.45
C PRO A 77 -5.43 9.07 12.77
N TRP A 78 -4.33 9.05 12.01
CA TRP A 78 -3.25 8.07 12.16
C TRP A 78 -2.23 8.46 13.23
N LYS A 79 -2.15 9.73 13.64
CA LYS A 79 -1.12 10.20 14.58
C LYS A 79 -1.07 9.37 15.87
N ARG A 80 -2.22 9.01 16.43
CA ARG A 80 -2.30 8.22 17.68
C ARG A 80 -1.79 6.77 17.53
N LEU A 81 -1.79 6.24 16.31
CA LEU A 81 -1.28 4.91 15.98
C LEU A 81 0.19 4.94 15.58
N VAL A 82 0.59 6.02 14.91
CA VAL A 82 1.93 6.15 14.33
C VAL A 82 2.93 6.63 15.38
N TYR A 83 2.58 7.59 16.22
CA TYR A 83 3.48 8.10 17.25
C TYR A 83 3.25 7.40 18.59
N ASP A 84 4.31 7.07 19.31
CA ASP A 84 4.25 6.70 20.72
C ASP A 84 4.21 7.94 21.63
N ALA A 85 4.21 7.73 22.95
CA ALA A 85 4.16 8.79 23.95
C ALA A 85 5.41 9.70 23.90
N GLU A 86 6.53 9.19 23.38
CA GLU A 86 7.77 9.93 23.20
C GLU A 86 7.86 10.61 21.82
N GLY A 87 6.81 10.52 21.00
CA GLY A 87 6.77 11.08 19.65
C GLY A 87 7.56 10.29 18.61
N ARG A 88 7.94 9.04 18.90
CA ARG A 88 8.68 8.18 17.98
C ARG A 88 7.73 7.43 17.07
N ILE A 89 8.17 7.19 15.83
CA ILE A 89 7.33 6.56 14.81
C ILE A 89 7.36 5.04 14.99
N GLN A 90 6.22 4.46 15.34
CA GLN A 90 5.99 3.03 15.46
C GLN A 90 5.77 2.41 14.07
N ARG A 91 6.58 1.39 13.74
CA ARG A 91 6.51 0.69 12.44
C ARG A 91 5.13 0.10 12.16
N ALA A 92 4.43 -0.40 13.17
CA ALA A 92 3.10 -1.00 13.01
C ALA A 92 2.08 0.03 12.51
N GLY A 93 1.92 1.13 13.23
CA GLY A 93 1.02 2.22 12.84
C GLY A 93 1.41 2.83 11.50
N TYR A 94 2.71 3.06 11.27
CA TYR A 94 3.20 3.60 10.01
C TYR A 94 2.91 2.69 8.81
N SER A 95 3.06 1.38 8.96
CA SER A 95 2.77 0.40 7.90
C SER A 95 1.28 0.38 7.53
N LEU A 96 0.40 0.48 8.53
CA LEU A 96 -1.05 0.53 8.31
C LEU A 96 -1.45 1.86 7.65
N CYS A 97 -0.87 2.98 8.12
CA CYS A 97 -1.05 4.29 7.52
C CYS A 97 -0.63 4.30 6.04
N LEU A 98 0.54 3.73 5.72
CA LEU A 98 1.00 3.60 4.35
C LEU A 98 0.02 2.82 3.48
N LEU A 99 -0.54 1.71 3.98
CA LEU A 99 -1.47 0.89 3.22
C LEU A 99 -2.76 1.64 2.87
N GLU A 100 -3.32 2.39 3.83
CA GLU A 100 -4.49 3.24 3.56
C GLU A 100 -4.15 4.28 2.48
N ARG A 101 -3.00 4.95 2.61
CA ARG A 101 -2.54 5.96 1.63
C ARG A 101 -2.28 5.37 0.26
N LEU A 102 -1.67 4.20 0.19
CA LEU A 102 -1.42 3.48 -1.06
C LEU A 102 -2.74 3.07 -1.73
N GLN A 103 -3.72 2.59 -0.96
CA GLN A 103 -5.03 2.25 -1.50
C GLN A 103 -5.73 3.49 -2.09
N ASP A 104 -5.69 4.61 -1.39
CA ASP A 104 -6.24 5.87 -1.88
C ASP A 104 -5.52 6.38 -3.14
N ALA A 105 -4.18 6.37 -3.15
CA ALA A 105 -3.37 6.81 -4.29
C ALA A 105 -3.60 5.93 -5.53
N LEU A 106 -3.72 4.60 -5.37
CA LEU A 106 -4.08 3.68 -6.44
C LEU A 106 -5.50 3.96 -6.98
N ARG A 107 -6.46 4.27 -6.08
CA ARG A 107 -7.84 4.61 -6.46
C ARG A 107 -7.89 5.92 -7.25
N ARG A 108 -7.18 6.95 -6.82
CA ARG A 108 -7.05 8.25 -7.49
C ARG A 108 -6.19 8.21 -8.75
N ARG A 109 -5.41 7.14 -8.93
CA ARG A 109 -4.40 6.98 -10.00
C ARG A 109 -3.20 7.92 -9.87
N ASP A 110 -2.93 8.38 -8.66
CA ASP A 110 -1.71 9.12 -8.33
C ASP A 110 -0.51 8.18 -8.19
N ILE A 111 -0.76 6.89 -7.94
CA ILE A 111 0.22 5.80 -8.02
C ILE A 111 -0.27 4.71 -8.98
N TRP A 112 0.65 4.11 -9.73
CA TRP A 112 0.40 2.96 -10.61
C TRP A 112 1.58 1.99 -10.64
N LEU A 113 1.35 0.80 -11.20
CA LEU A 113 2.33 -0.26 -11.37
C LEU A 113 2.73 -0.39 -12.84
N GLU A 114 4.02 -0.32 -13.18
CA GLU A 114 4.44 -0.30 -14.59
C GLU A 114 3.97 -1.53 -15.40
N ASN A 115 3.90 -2.70 -14.76
CA ASN A 115 3.60 -3.98 -15.42
C ASN A 115 2.22 -4.56 -15.05
N SER A 116 1.24 -3.71 -14.71
CA SER A 116 -0.10 -4.19 -14.32
C SER A 116 -1.19 -3.79 -15.31
N ASP A 117 -1.98 -4.76 -15.78
CA ASP A 117 -3.16 -4.46 -16.60
C ASP A 117 -4.23 -3.70 -15.83
N ARG A 118 -4.47 -4.03 -14.57
CA ARG A 118 -5.51 -3.38 -13.75
C ARG A 118 -5.02 -2.04 -13.19
N TRP A 119 -3.80 -2.03 -12.66
CA TRP A 119 -3.22 -0.90 -11.92
C TRP A 119 -2.12 -0.17 -12.67
N GLY A 120 -1.98 -0.38 -13.98
CA GLY A 120 -0.99 0.29 -14.81
C GLY A 120 -1.30 1.74 -15.12
N ASP A 121 -0.34 2.42 -15.76
CA ASP A 121 -0.40 3.85 -16.04
C ASP A 121 -1.73 4.21 -16.74
N PRO A 122 -2.60 5.03 -16.10
CA PRO A 122 -3.87 5.41 -16.70
C PRO A 122 -3.69 6.15 -18.03
N ARG A 123 -2.58 6.90 -18.20
CA ARG A 123 -2.31 7.71 -19.40
C ARG A 123 -2.01 6.82 -20.60
N GLN A 124 -1.32 5.70 -20.40
CA GLN A 124 -1.03 4.72 -21.46
C GLN A 124 -2.32 4.06 -22.00
N LYS A 125 -3.32 3.84 -21.14
CA LYS A 125 -4.61 3.28 -21.58
C LYS A 125 -5.42 4.28 -22.42
N LEU A 126 -5.38 5.57 -22.08
CA LEU A 126 -6.00 6.62 -22.87
C LEU A 126 -5.37 6.73 -24.26
N LEU A 127 -4.04 6.64 -24.34
CA LEU A 127 -3.32 6.62 -25.63
C LEU A 127 -3.62 5.36 -26.46
N ARG A 128 -3.83 4.20 -25.82
CA ARG A 128 -4.26 2.96 -26.49
C ARG A 128 -5.73 2.97 -26.93
N GLY A 129 -6.55 3.87 -26.38
CA GLY A 129 -7.98 4.02 -26.68
C GLY A 129 -8.32 4.45 -28.11
N ARG A 130 -7.34 4.74 -28.97
CA ARG A 130 -7.56 5.02 -30.40
C ARG A 130 -7.03 3.96 -31.36
N ASN A 131 -6.65 2.78 -30.87
CA ASN A 131 -6.41 1.61 -31.70
C ASN A 131 -6.70 0.34 -30.89
N GLY A 132 -7.98 -0.05 -30.86
CA GLY A 132 -8.41 -1.31 -30.28
C GLY A 132 -7.75 -2.49 -31.01
N ARG A 133 -6.70 -3.04 -30.42
CA ARG A 133 -6.33 -4.45 -30.61
C ARG A 133 -6.13 -5.07 -29.24
N ARG A 134 -7.05 -5.98 -28.90
CA ARG A 134 -6.84 -6.97 -27.84
C ARG A 134 -5.62 -7.80 -28.23
N SER A 135 -4.46 -7.47 -27.66
CA SER A 135 -3.32 -8.38 -27.66
C SER A 135 -3.59 -9.39 -26.56
N GLY A 136 -4.09 -10.57 -26.94
CA GLY A 136 -4.01 -11.74 -26.09
C GLY A 136 -2.54 -11.96 -25.73
N PHE A 137 -2.25 -12.15 -24.45
CA PHE A 137 -0.97 -12.65 -23.99
C PHE A 137 -0.67 -13.98 -24.71
N GLN A 138 0.34 -14.00 -25.58
CA GLN A 138 0.98 -15.24 -26.01
C GLN A 138 2.36 -15.27 -25.36
N CYS A 139 2.40 -15.90 -24.17
CA CYS A 139 3.61 -16.45 -23.59
C CYS A 139 3.33 -17.92 -23.29
N ALA A 140 3.67 -18.80 -24.23
CA ALA A 140 3.98 -20.22 -24.05
C ALA A 140 4.29 -20.73 -25.46
N GLY A 141 5.53 -21.07 -25.78
CA GLY A 141 6.16 -22.23 -25.18
C GLY A 141 6.14 -23.31 -26.26
N HIS A 142 7.30 -23.52 -26.85
CA HIS A 142 7.64 -24.63 -27.74
C HIS A 142 6.95 -25.94 -27.28
N TRP A 143 5.97 -26.40 -28.05
CA TRP A 143 5.41 -27.75 -27.95
C TRP A 143 5.48 -28.36 -29.35
N SER A 144 6.50 -29.19 -29.57
CA SER A 144 6.50 -30.17 -30.65
C SER A 144 5.92 -31.48 -30.11
N PRO A 145 4.93 -32.04 -30.78
CA PRO A 145 4.82 -33.49 -30.84
C PRO A 145 4.72 -33.93 -32.30
N HIS A 146 5.70 -34.73 -32.72
CA HIS A 146 5.54 -35.70 -33.80
C HIS A 146 4.19 -36.42 -33.64
N GLN A 147 3.17 -36.05 -34.40
CA GLN A 147 2.02 -36.87 -34.79
C GLN A 147 1.15 -36.01 -35.71
N TRP A 148 1.19 -36.29 -37.02
CA TRP A 148 0.01 -36.45 -37.87
C TRP A 148 0.50 -37.16 -39.14
N GLN A 149 -0.07 -38.35 -39.37
CA GLN A 149 0.06 -39.13 -40.61
C GLN A 149 -0.54 -38.39 -41.79
#